data_AF-A0AAX2FAQ1-F1
#
_entry.id   AF-A0AAX2FAQ1-F1
#
_cell.length_a   1.000
_cell.length_b   1.000
_cell.length_c   1.000
_cell.angle_alpha   90.00
_cell.angle_beta   90.00
_cell.angle_gamma   90.00
#
_symmetry.space_group_name_H-M   'P 1'
#
loop_
_entity.id
_entity.type
_entity.pdbx_description
1 polymer ?
#
loop_
_entity_poly.entity_id
_entity_poly.type
_entity_poly.pdbx_seq_one_letter_code
_entity_poly.pdbx_strand_id
1 'polypeptide(L)' 'MTKQLSFLPKIDRTATQEELEGVLESVRIQRQFGTIRKEMKVTPSYEIREHGPTLTVGKSLEDVAIANIQ' A
#
# COMPACT_ATOMS: atom_id res chain seq x y z
N MET A 1 -31.23 -16.42 18.63
CA MET A 1 -29.77 -16.17 18.50
C MET A 1 -29.09 -17.45 18.05
N THR A 2 -28.51 -17.45 16.84
CA THR A 2 -27.84 -18.62 16.25
C THR A 2 -26.47 -18.81 16.91
N LYS A 3 -26.30 -19.90 17.66
CA LYS A 3 -25.02 -20.29 18.27
C LYS A 3 -24.06 -20.73 17.15
N GLN A 4 -22.97 -19.98 16.97
CA GLN A 4 -21.92 -20.32 16.03
C GLN A 4 -21.15 -21.55 16.54
N LEU A 5 -21.27 -22.68 15.82
CA LEU A 5 -20.50 -23.90 16.05
C LEU A 5 -19.14 -23.76 15.36
N SER A 6 -18.21 -23.03 15.97
CA SER A 6 -16.81 -22.99 15.51
C SER A 6 -15.89 -23.32 16.68
N PHE A 7 -14.83 -24.08 16.40
CA PHE A 7 -13.75 -24.43 17.33
C PHE A 7 -12.93 -23.21 17.80
N LEU A 8 -13.15 -22.04 17.17
CA LEU A 8 -12.54 -20.78 17.53
C LEU A 8 -13.34 -20.05 18.61
N PRO A 9 -12.66 -19.30 19.50
CA PRO A 9 -13.32 -18.42 20.46
C PRO A 9 -14.32 -17.50 19.77
N LYS A 10 -15.38 -17.13 20.49
CA LYS A 10 -16.40 -16.20 19.98
C LYS A 10 -15.72 -14.87 19.65
N ILE A 11 -15.65 -14.55 18.36
CA ILE A 11 -15.06 -13.31 17.86
C ILE A 11 -15.85 -12.11 18.42
N ASP A 12 -15.13 -11.10 18.88
CA ASP A 12 -15.70 -9.79 19.16
C ASP A 12 -16.08 -9.13 17.84
N ARG A 13 -17.35 -9.29 17.45
CA ARG A 13 -17.87 -8.77 16.18
C ARG A 13 -17.81 -7.25 16.11
N THR A 14 -17.99 -6.57 17.24
CA THR A 14 -17.98 -5.11 17.30
C THR A 14 -16.58 -4.56 17.06
N ALA A 15 -15.58 -5.10 17.77
CA ALA A 15 -14.19 -4.69 17.57
C ALA A 15 -13.70 -5.03 16.14
N THR A 16 -14.02 -6.23 15.64
CA THR A 16 -13.60 -6.65 14.29
C THR A 16 -14.24 -5.80 13.20
N GLN A 17 -15.49 -5.37 13.40
CA GLN A 17 -16.19 -4.52 12.45
C GLN A 17 -15.57 -3.12 12.39
N GLU A 18 -15.26 -2.53 13.55
CA GLU A 18 -14.62 -1.21 13.65
C GLU A 18 -13.25 -1.20 12.94
N GLU A 19 -12.43 -2.23 13.16
CA GLU A 19 -11.15 -2.38 12.45
C GLU A 19 -11.31 -2.52 10.94
N LEU A 20 -12.27 -3.35 10.49
CA LEU A 20 -12.54 -3.55 9.06
C LEU A 20 -13.04 -2.27 8.39
N GLU A 21 -13.94 -1.53 9.03
CA GLU A 21 -14.46 -0.26 8.51
C GLU A 21 -13.35 0.77 8.38
N GLY A 22 -12.42 0.84 9.34
CA GLY A 22 -11.23 1.69 9.26
C GLY A 22 -10.33 1.37 8.06
N VAL A 23 -10.06 0.08 7.81
CA VAL A 23 -9.28 -0.35 6.65
C VAL A 23 -10.00 -0.02 5.34
N LEU A 24 -11.29 -0.33 5.24
CA LEU A 24 -12.10 -0.06 4.04
C LEU A 24 -12.18 1.44 3.73
N GLU A 25 -12.25 2.28 4.76
CA GLU A 25 -12.27 3.74 4.60
C GLU A 25 -10.91 4.27 4.09
N SER A 26 -9.80 3.75 4.63
CA SER A 26 -8.47 4.10 4.11
C SER A 26 -8.29 3.73 2.63
N VAL A 27 -8.79 2.55 2.22
CA VAL A 27 -8.79 2.09 0.83
C VAL A 27 -9.70 2.96 -0.03
N ARG A 28 -10.87 3.36 0.48
CA ARG A 28 -11.80 4.26 -0.22
C ARG A 28 -11.15 5.61 -0.51
N ILE A 29 -10.48 6.19 0.49
CA ILE A 29 -9.75 7.46 0.38
C ILE A 29 -8.63 7.32 -0.66
N GLN A 30 -7.77 6.31 -0.54
CA GLN A 30 -6.67 6.09 -1.49
C GLN A 30 -7.17 5.87 -2.93
N ARG A 31 -8.33 5.21 -3.10
CA ARG A 31 -9.00 5.05 -4.40
C ARG A 31 -9.49 6.36 -4.98
N GLN A 32 -10.09 7.20 -4.16
CA GLN A 32 -10.65 8.48 -4.59
C GLN A 32 -9.56 9.45 -5.07
N PHE A 33 -8.40 9.46 -4.40
CA PHE A 33 -7.27 10.31 -4.76
C PHE A 33 -6.37 9.73 -5.87
N GLY A 34 -6.67 8.53 -6.38
CA GLY A 34 -5.87 7.88 -7.42
C GLY A 34 -4.51 7.36 -6.94
N THR A 35 -4.28 7.35 -5.63
CA THR A 35 -2.98 7.04 -5.00
C THR A 35 -2.75 5.53 -4.79
N ILE A 36 -3.68 4.66 -5.21
CA ILE A 36 -3.57 3.20 -5.04
C ILE A 36 -2.28 2.66 -5.66
N ARG A 37 -1.80 3.28 -6.75
CA ARG A 37 -0.58 2.84 -7.44
C ARG A 37 0.23 4.04 -7.87
N LYS A 38 1.54 3.98 -7.67
CA LYS A 38 2.47 4.85 -8.37
C LYS A 38 2.59 4.36 -9.82
N GLU A 39 2.34 5.26 -10.76
CA GLU A 39 2.63 5.00 -12.17
C GLU A 39 4.13 5.16 -12.43
N MET A 40 4.65 4.32 -13.33
CA MET A 40 6.04 4.43 -13.75
C MET A 40 6.21 5.64 -14.66
N LYS A 41 7.13 6.54 -14.29
CA LYS A 41 7.54 7.63 -15.16
C LYS A 41 8.63 7.12 -16.13
N VAL A 42 8.41 7.29 -17.43
CA VAL A 42 9.38 6.88 -18.48
C VAL A 42 10.67 7.70 -18.39
N THR A 43 10.55 8.98 -18.04
CA THR A 43 11.70 9.88 -17.85
C THR A 43 11.84 10.24 -16.37
N PRO A 44 12.86 9.73 -15.66
CA PRO A 44 13.15 10.16 -14.30
C PRO A 44 13.55 11.64 -14.29
N SER A 45 13.18 12.36 -13.24
CA SER A 45 13.72 13.72 -13.01
C SER A 45 15.22 13.65 -12.74
N TYR A 46 15.95 14.70 -13.13
CA TYR A 46 17.36 14.82 -12.80
C TYR A 46 17.52 15.01 -11.29
N GLU A 47 18.26 14.11 -10.64
CA GLU A 47 18.66 14.21 -9.24
C GLU A 47 20.15 14.53 -9.17
N ILE A 48 20.51 15.53 -8.36
CA ILE A 48 21.91 15.91 -8.16
C ILE A 48 22.58 14.79 -7.37
N ARG A 49 23.64 14.22 -7.94
CA ARG A 49 24.47 13.20 -7.28
C ARG A 49 25.84 13.80 -7.00
N GLU A 50 26.03 14.32 -5.80
CA GLU A 50 27.33 14.83 -5.39
C GLU A 50 28.30 13.67 -5.10
N HIS A 51 29.46 13.70 -5.76
CA HIS A 51 30.56 12.74 -5.55
C HIS A 51 30.18 11.24 -5.65
N GLY A 52 29.07 10.92 -6.33
CA GLY A 52 28.55 9.56 -6.45
C GLY A 52 29.17 8.76 -7.61
N PRO A 53 29.03 7.41 -7.61
CA PRO A 53 29.51 6.57 -8.70
C PRO A 53 28.82 6.93 -10.02
N THR A 54 29.62 7.24 -11.06
CA THR A 54 29.12 7.66 -12.38
C THR A 54 28.43 6.55 -13.17
N LEU A 55 28.61 5.29 -12.76
CA LEU A 55 28.08 4.11 -13.45
C LEU A 55 26.70 3.67 -12.97
N THR A 56 26.14 4.32 -11.95
CA THR A 56 24.85 3.94 -11.38
C THR A 56 23.70 4.52 -12.22
N VAL A 57 22.95 3.68 -12.90
CA VAL A 57 21.73 4.08 -13.63
C VAL A 57 20.54 4.14 -12.67
N GLY A 58 19.61 5.08 -12.89
CA GLY A 58 18.35 5.13 -12.13
C GLY A 58 17.47 3.92 -12.44
N LYS A 59 16.77 3.40 -11.42
CA LYS A 59 15.99 2.16 -11.51
C LYS A 59 14.50 2.39 -11.23
N SER A 60 13.91 3.30 -12.00
CA SER A 60 12.52 3.75 -11.80
C SER A 60 11.49 2.62 -11.75
N LEU A 61 11.69 1.55 -12.51
CA LEU A 61 10.82 0.36 -12.48
C LEU A 61 10.88 -0.36 -11.13
N GLU A 62 12.09 -0.58 -10.58
CA GLU A 62 12.27 -1.27 -9.30
C GLU A 62 11.68 -0.45 -8.15
N ASP A 63 11.92 0.86 -8.14
CA ASP A 63 11.42 1.77 -7.11
C ASP A 63 9.88 1.84 -7.09
N VAL A 64 9.26 1.87 -8.27
CA VAL A 64 7.79 1.86 -8.41
C VAL A 64 7.21 0.51 -8.05
N ALA A 65 7.87 -0.60 -8.41
CA ALA A 65 7.45 -1.94 -8.03
C ALA A 65 7.45 -2.13 -6.51
N ILE A 66 8.52 -1.72 -5.82
CA ILE A 66 8.61 -1.76 -4.36
C ILE A 66 7.50 -0.92 -3.71
N ALA A 67 7.29 0.30 -4.21
CA ALA A 67 6.27 1.20 -3.67
C ALA A 67 4.81 0.72 -3.88
N ASN A 68 4.58 -0.20 -4.81
CA ASN A 68 3.26 -0.77 -5.07
C ASN A 68 3.02 -2.12 -4.35
N ILE A 69 4.05 -2.70 -3.72
CA ILE A 69 3.97 -3.96 -2.96
C ILE A 69 3.76 -3.70 -1.45
N GLN A 70 4.29 -2.59 -0.92
CA GLN A 70 4.01 -2.11 0.44
C GLN A 70 2.58 -1.57 0.57
#